data_AF-A0A9C8AJ30-F1
#
_entry.id   AF-A0A9C8AJ30-F1
#
_cell.length_a   1.000
_cell.length_b   1.000
_cell.length_c   1.000
_cell.angle_alpha   90.00
_cell.angle_beta   90.00
_cell.angle_gamma   90.00
#
_symmetry.space_group_name_H-M   'P 1'
#
loop_
_entity.id
_entity.type
_entity.pdbx_description
1 polymer ?
#
loop_
_entity_poly.entity_id
_entity_poly.type
_entity_poly.pdbx_seq_one_letter_code
_entity_poly.pdbx_strand_id
1 'polypeptide(L)'
;MAEKKIAQKSKGKRPYFFWDYDITEDEIREILRSGNEVEKAWVITRILEYARWEDIWKYLTVEDIRENFDRLQFRWPQDRELWAYALKRWSRGR
;
A
#
# COMPACT_ATOMS: atom_id res chain seq x y z
N MET A 1 11.61 2.02 -26.14
CA MET A 1 10.30 2.67 -26.31
C MET A 1 9.25 1.58 -26.12
N ALA A 2 8.94 1.27 -24.87
CA ALA A 2 8.02 0.18 -24.54
C ALA A 2 6.59 0.69 -24.65
N GLU A 3 5.85 0.07 -25.55
CA GLU A 3 4.47 0.40 -25.86
C GLU A 3 3.60 0.30 -24.60
N LYS A 4 2.84 1.37 -24.37
CA LYS A 4 1.77 1.45 -23.39
C LYS A 4 0.87 0.22 -23.55
N LYS A 5 0.95 -0.72 -22.61
CA LYS A 5 -0.11 -1.70 -22.42
C LYS A 5 -1.38 -0.92 -22.11
N ILE A 6 -2.26 -0.96 -23.09
CA ILE A 6 -3.61 -0.41 -23.09
C ILE A 6 -4.26 -0.85 -21.78
N ALA A 7 -4.64 0.14 -20.97
CA ALA A 7 -5.39 -0.05 -19.75
C ALA A 7 -6.62 -0.90 -20.07
N GLN A 8 -6.57 -2.17 -19.67
CA GLN A 8 -7.75 -3.00 -19.57
C GLN A 8 -8.62 -2.26 -18.55
N LYS A 9 -9.73 -1.64 -19.00
CA LYS A 9 -10.70 -1.02 -18.08
C LYS A 9 -11.27 -2.13 -17.20
N SER A 10 -10.65 -2.34 -16.05
CA SER A 10 -11.03 -3.34 -15.07
C SER A 10 -12.39 -2.92 -14.46
N LYS A 11 -13.40 -3.79 -14.57
CA LYS A 11 -14.76 -3.58 -14.03
C LYS A 11 -14.80 -3.74 -12.51
N GLY A 12 -13.97 -2.99 -11.78
CA GLY A 12 -13.87 -3.03 -10.32
C GLY A 12 -14.16 -1.68 -9.68
N LYS A 13 -14.53 -1.67 -8.39
CA LYS A 13 -14.70 -0.43 -7.64
C LYS A 13 -13.32 0.14 -7.33
N ARG A 14 -13.01 1.32 -7.86
CA ARG A 14 -11.81 2.08 -7.52
C ARG A 14 -11.86 2.50 -6.05
N PRO A 15 -10.85 2.17 -5.21
CA PRO A 15 -10.84 2.65 -3.83
C PRO A 15 -10.60 4.16 -3.76
N TYR A 16 -11.23 4.83 -2.79
CA TYR A 16 -11.15 6.30 -2.66
C TYR A 16 -9.72 6.82 -2.39
N PHE A 17 -8.85 5.98 -1.80
CA PHE A 17 -7.45 6.29 -1.51
C PHE A 17 -6.52 6.15 -2.74
N PHE A 18 -7.06 5.70 -3.87
CA PHE A 18 -6.41 5.71 -5.19
C PHE A 18 -7.23 6.59 -6.16
N TRP A 19 -7.38 7.87 -5.86
CA TRP A 19 -8.19 8.80 -6.65
C TRP A 19 -7.51 9.28 -7.93
N ASP A 20 -6.18 9.27 -7.95
CA ASP A 20 -5.27 9.73 -9.02
C ASP A 20 -4.82 8.61 -9.98
N TYR A 21 -5.09 7.35 -9.64
CA TYR A 21 -4.77 6.19 -10.49
C TYR A 21 -6.03 5.43 -10.90
N ASP A 22 -6.04 4.90 -12.11
CA ASP A 22 -7.08 3.97 -12.58
C ASP A 22 -6.69 2.55 -12.17
N ILE A 23 -6.95 2.24 -10.89
CA ILE A 23 -6.64 0.93 -10.28
C ILE A 23 -7.85 0.45 -9.47
N THR A 24 -8.15 -0.83 -9.58
CA THR A 24 -9.25 -1.50 -8.89
C THR A 24 -8.79 -2.18 -7.60
N GLU A 25 -9.76 -2.51 -6.75
CA GLU A 25 -9.50 -3.27 -5.52
C GLU A 25 -8.85 -4.64 -5.80
N ASP A 26 -9.25 -5.32 -6.87
CA ASP A 26 -8.67 -6.61 -7.25
C ASP A 26 -7.21 -6.49 -7.70
N GLU A 27 -6.89 -5.47 -8.49
CA GLU A 27 -5.50 -5.17 -8.92
C GLU A 27 -4.62 -4.81 -7.71
N ILE A 28 -5.13 -4.07 -6.74
CA ILE A 28 -4.40 -3.78 -5.49
C ILE A 28 -4.07 -5.09 -4.76
N ARG A 29 -5.05 -6.00 -4.62
CA ARG A 29 -4.83 -7.30 -3.98
C ARG A 29 -3.86 -8.18 -4.76
N GLU A 30 -3.91 -8.12 -6.08
CA GLU A 30 -2.96 -8.83 -6.96
C GLU A 30 -1.53 -8.32 -6.75
N ILE A 31 -1.32 -6.99 -6.76
CA ILE A 31 -0.01 -6.39 -6.52
C ILE A 31 0.53 -6.78 -5.14
N LEU A 32 -0.30 -6.72 -4.09
CA LEU A 32 0.09 -7.13 -2.74
C LEU A 32 0.45 -8.63 -2.63
N ARG A 33 -0.07 -9.49 -3.52
CA ARG A 33 0.28 -10.91 -3.59
C ARG A 33 1.43 -11.20 -4.55
N SER A 34 1.74 -10.25 -5.44
CA SER A 34 2.81 -10.39 -6.42
C SER A 34 4.20 -10.40 -5.75
N GLY A 35 5.20 -10.88 -6.48
CA GLY A 35 6.61 -10.83 -6.08
C GLY A 35 7.32 -9.53 -6.46
N ASN A 36 6.61 -8.52 -7.00
CA ASN A 36 7.23 -7.25 -7.34
C ASN A 36 7.27 -6.33 -6.11
N GLU A 37 8.42 -6.34 -5.44
CA GLU A 37 8.64 -5.59 -4.20
C GLU A 37 8.50 -4.06 -4.38
N VAL A 38 8.74 -3.53 -5.58
CA VAL A 38 8.61 -2.10 -5.86
C VAL A 38 7.15 -1.69 -5.95
N GLU A 39 6.35 -2.43 -6.72
CA GLU A 39 4.92 -2.18 -6.87
C GLU A 39 4.19 -2.41 -5.55
N LYS A 40 4.56 -3.46 -4.81
CA LYS A 40 4.05 -3.75 -3.47
C LYS A 40 4.34 -2.60 -2.50
N ALA A 41 5.58 -2.15 -2.40
CA ALA A 41 5.94 -1.03 -1.52
C ALA A 41 5.16 0.25 -1.87
N TRP A 42 4.98 0.54 -3.16
CA TRP A 42 4.18 1.68 -3.61
C TRP A 42 2.71 1.56 -3.18
N VAL A 43 2.07 0.40 -3.38
CA VAL A 43 0.69 0.18 -2.95
C VAL A 43 0.55 0.30 -1.43
N ILE A 44 1.48 -0.29 -0.67
CA ILE A 44 1.49 -0.21 0.79
C ILE A 44 1.57 1.25 1.23
N THR A 45 2.53 2.03 0.71
CA THR A 45 2.65 3.47 1.02
C THR A 45 1.33 4.19 0.78
N ARG A 46 0.69 3.96 -0.37
CA ARG A 46 -0.58 4.62 -0.73
C ARG A 46 -1.72 4.30 0.23
N ILE A 47 -1.82 3.04 0.66
CA ILE A 47 -2.81 2.62 1.67
C ILE A 47 -2.53 3.34 3.00
N LEU A 48 -1.28 3.35 3.44
CA LEU A 48 -0.89 3.93 4.74
C LEU A 48 -1.01 5.46 4.79
N GLU A 49 -0.91 6.16 3.64
CA GLU A 49 -1.05 7.62 3.55
C GLU A 49 -2.49 8.11 3.48
N TYR A 50 -3.36 7.36 2.77
CA TYR A 50 -4.65 7.89 2.32
C TYR A 50 -5.86 7.08 2.78
N ALA A 51 -5.68 5.81 3.17
CA ALA A 51 -6.80 5.01 3.68
C ALA A 51 -7.11 5.39 5.13
N ARG A 52 -8.39 5.29 5.48
CA ARG A 52 -8.84 5.36 6.88
C ARG A 52 -8.26 4.18 7.66
N TRP A 53 -8.05 4.40 8.95
CA TRP A 53 -7.44 3.41 9.84
C TRP A 53 -8.09 2.03 9.75
N GLU A 54 -9.42 1.97 9.77
CA GLU A 54 -10.18 0.72 9.68
C GLU A 54 -10.06 0.02 8.31
N ASP A 55 -9.79 0.78 7.24
CA ASP A 55 -9.66 0.25 5.88
C ASP A 55 -8.25 -0.31 5.62
N ILE A 56 -7.21 0.20 6.29
CA ILE A 56 -5.83 -0.29 6.15
C ILE A 56 -5.78 -1.81 6.39
N TRP A 57 -6.43 -2.27 7.46
CA TRP A 57 -6.42 -3.66 7.89
C TRP A 57 -7.24 -4.60 7.00
N LYS A 58 -7.96 -4.08 6.01
CA LYS A 58 -8.61 -4.90 4.97
C LYS A 58 -7.62 -5.40 3.92
N TYR A 59 -6.46 -4.74 3.82
CA TYR A 59 -5.43 -5.02 2.80
C TYR A 59 -4.13 -5.51 3.40
N LEU A 60 -3.76 -4.98 4.57
CA LEU A 60 -2.44 -5.16 5.16
C LEU A 60 -2.53 -5.79 6.54
N THR A 61 -1.53 -6.58 6.86
CA THR A 61 -1.19 -6.98 8.23
C THR A 61 -0.05 -6.12 8.76
N VAL A 62 0.17 -6.14 10.07
CA VAL A 62 1.35 -5.50 10.69
C VAL A 62 2.65 -6.09 10.12
N GLU A 63 2.64 -7.37 9.77
CA GLU A 63 3.80 -8.05 9.17
C GLU A 63 4.10 -7.51 7.77
N ASP A 64 3.08 -7.35 6.91
CA ASP A 64 3.27 -6.77 5.58
C ASP A 64 3.93 -5.39 5.65
N ILE A 65 3.48 -4.55 6.59
CA ILE A 65 4.06 -3.22 6.81
C ILE A 65 5.50 -3.33 7.30
N ARG A 66 5.79 -4.24 8.24
CA ARG A 66 7.12 -4.45 8.82
C ARG A 66 8.14 -4.92 7.78
N GLU A 67 7.79 -5.94 6.99
CA GLU A 67 8.68 -6.54 5.99
C GLU A 67 9.01 -5.56 4.86
N ASN A 68 8.09 -4.64 4.55
CA ASN A 68 8.26 -3.67 3.47
C ASN A 68 8.74 -2.29 3.95
N PHE A 69 8.83 -2.05 5.26
CA PHE A 69 8.98 -0.71 5.85
C PHE A 69 10.19 0.08 5.31
N ASP A 70 11.31 -0.60 5.11
CA ASP A 70 12.54 0.02 4.59
C ASP A 70 12.41 0.51 3.15
N ARG A 71 11.46 -0.04 2.38
CA ARG A 71 11.20 0.32 0.98
C ARG A 71 10.10 1.38 0.84
N LEU A 72 9.27 1.58 1.87
CA LEU A 72 8.15 2.52 1.82
C LEU A 72 8.63 3.96 1.65
N GLN A 73 8.14 4.62 0.61
CA GLN A 73 8.47 6.01 0.27
C GLN A 73 7.31 6.93 0.60
N PHE A 74 7.19 7.35 1.87
CA PHE A 74 6.18 8.30 2.28
C PHE A 74 6.46 9.70 1.73
N ARG A 75 5.40 10.40 1.31
CA ARG A 75 5.39 11.80 0.88
C ARG A 75 5.79 12.72 2.04
N TRP A 76 5.30 12.42 3.24
CA TRP A 76 5.55 13.23 4.43
C TRP A 76 6.38 12.45 5.46
N PRO A 77 7.49 13.01 5.98
CA PRO A 77 8.31 12.34 6.99
C PRO A 77 7.53 11.92 8.24
N GLN A 78 6.51 12.68 8.61
CA GLN A 78 5.67 12.44 9.78
C GLN A 78 4.90 11.11 9.69
N ASP A 79 4.47 10.71 8.49
CA ASP A 79 3.79 9.44 8.29
C ASP A 79 4.76 8.28 8.53
N ARG A 80 6.01 8.40 8.03
CA ARG A 80 7.06 7.41 8.30
C ARG A 80 7.36 7.31 9.79
N GLU A 81 7.46 8.43 10.49
CA GLU A 81 7.71 8.46 11.94
C GLU A 81 6.57 7.83 12.74
N LEU A 82 5.31 8.12 12.36
CA LEU A 82 4.11 7.53 12.96
C LEU A 82 4.13 6.00 12.83
N TRP A 83 4.37 5.49 11.63
CA TRP A 83 4.39 4.05 11.39
C TRP A 83 5.61 3.37 12.05
N ALA A 84 6.78 4.02 12.06
CA ALA A 84 7.94 3.52 12.80
C ALA A 84 7.63 3.39 14.31
N TYR A 85 6.96 4.38 14.89
CA TYR A 85 6.52 4.35 16.28
C TYR A 85 5.51 3.22 16.53
N ALA A 86 4.51 3.05 15.66
CA ALA A 86 3.51 1.99 15.76
C ALA A 86 4.14 0.60 15.71
N LEU A 87 5.02 0.34 14.74
CA LEU A 87 5.76 -0.93 14.61
C LEU A 87 6.58 -1.25 15.85
N LYS A 88 7.26 -0.25 16.42
CA LYS A 88 8.02 -0.38 17.67
C LYS A 88 7.12 -0.68 18.88
N ARG A 89 5.90 -0.15 18.92
CA ARG A 89 4.95 -0.43 20.00
C ARG A 89 4.39 -1.85 19.93
N TRP A 90 4.12 -2.33 18.72
CA TRP A 90 3.59 -3.68 18.49
C TRP A 90 4.65 -4.76 18.71
N SER A 91 5.93 -4.51 18.43
CA SER A 91 7.00 -5.47 18.70
C SER A 91 7.24 -5.73 20.20
N ARG A 92 6.91 -4.76 21.07
CA ARG A 92 7.08 -4.84 22.53
C ARG A 92 5.94 -5.55 23.26
N GLY A 93 4.83 -5.82 22.58
CA GLY A 93 3.64 -6.43 23.18
C GLY A 93 3.54 -7.94 22.95
N ARG A 94 4.60 -8.58 22.46
CA ARG A 94 4.66 -10.01 22.16
C ARG A 94 5.52 -10.73 23.19
#